data_AF-A0A095UZZ6-F1
#
_entry.id   AF-A0A095UZZ6-F1
#
_cell.length_a   1.000
_cell.length_b   1.000
_cell.length_c   1.000
_cell.angle_alpha   90.00
_cell.angle_beta   90.00
_cell.angle_gamma   90.00
#
_symmetry.space_group_name_H-M   'P 1'
#
loop_
_entity.id
_entity.type
_entity.pdbx_description
1 polymer ?
#
loop_
_entity_poly.entity_id
_entity_poly.type
_entity_poly.pdbx_seq_one_letter_code
_entity_poly.pdbx_strand_id
1 'polypeptide(L)'
;MKKYIYRLINKLGYKIENRQHTLDKEMVYLSKFKIIENSNLLYRARVYVKKIDSFYPDLKIKNHLNGFIFSFSDVSIFVESPEEIFIISEVFVEYDYNFISTEKCIVIDIGANIGISSLFFSRLPFVDKIYSFEPVSETYQQAKNNLSLNEKINKVEQLNNFGLGKNNRSEIFIFNKEMKGNTGVRGLLSPSYAANSNNFIEVEVSIRDTSEIITQIKNENKVEKIVVKMDCEGAEYEIFENLTKSGVLNNVDIFMIEWHDKGSSVIEEALKKANFNCFSRNLGPNSGMIHAYKN
;
A
#
# COMPACT_ATOMS: atom_id res chain seq x y z
N MET A 1 -25.31 7.95 -40.72
CA MET A 1 -24.34 7.00 -40.14
C MET A 1 -24.18 7.11 -38.63
N LYS A 2 -23.63 8.20 -38.05
CA LYS A 2 -23.36 8.32 -36.59
C LYS A 2 -24.56 8.04 -35.67
N LYS A 3 -25.76 8.56 -36.00
CA LYS A 3 -27.00 8.31 -35.21
C LYS A 3 -27.48 6.85 -35.25
N TYR A 4 -27.22 6.14 -36.35
CA TYR A 4 -27.62 4.73 -36.49
C TYR A 4 -26.69 3.82 -35.69
N ILE A 5 -25.38 4.08 -35.77
CA ILE A 5 -24.34 3.41 -34.96
C ILE A 5 -24.59 3.65 -33.46
N TYR A 6 -24.90 4.88 -33.06
CA TYR A 6 -25.24 5.22 -31.66
C TYR A 6 -26.45 4.46 -31.13
N ARG A 7 -27.52 4.34 -31.93
CA ARG A 7 -28.72 3.58 -31.57
C ARG A 7 -28.46 2.07 -31.49
N LEU A 8 -27.61 1.54 -32.37
CA LEU A 8 -27.24 0.12 -32.37
C LEU A 8 -26.42 -0.24 -31.12
N ILE A 9 -25.44 0.61 -30.76
CA ILE A 9 -24.57 0.41 -29.59
C ILE A 9 -25.38 0.53 -28.29
N ASN A 10 -26.27 1.52 -28.18
CA ASN A 10 -27.18 1.64 -27.03
C ASN A 10 -28.15 0.44 -26.91
N LYS A 11 -28.62 -0.14 -28.02
CA LYS A 11 -29.45 -1.36 -28.00
C LYS A 11 -28.69 -2.60 -27.53
N LEU A 12 -27.36 -2.62 -27.68
CA LEU A 12 -26.48 -3.67 -27.20
C LEU A 12 -26.07 -3.48 -25.72
N GLY A 13 -26.64 -2.50 -25.03
CA GLY A 13 -26.34 -2.21 -23.61
C GLY A 13 -25.09 -1.35 -23.40
N TYR A 14 -24.42 -0.91 -24.47
CA TYR A 14 -23.23 -0.07 -24.39
C TYR A 14 -23.61 1.40 -24.56
N LYS A 15 -23.06 2.27 -23.71
CA LYS A 15 -23.28 3.71 -23.79
C LYS A 15 -22.08 4.37 -24.48
N ILE A 16 -22.33 5.11 -25.56
CA ILE A 16 -21.29 5.95 -26.17
C ILE A 16 -21.26 7.29 -25.43
N GLU A 17 -20.21 7.52 -24.66
CA GLU A 17 -19.95 8.81 -24.02
C GLU A 17 -18.88 9.59 -24.81
N ASN A 18 -19.11 10.90 -24.95
CA ASN A 18 -18.11 11.79 -25.53
C ASN A 18 -17.01 11.99 -24.48
N ARG A 19 -15.83 11.41 -24.75
CA ARG A 19 -14.66 11.50 -23.87
C ARG A 19 -14.39 12.94 -23.43
N GLN A 20 -14.40 13.90 -24.35
CA GLN A 20 -14.14 15.31 -24.02
C GLN A 20 -15.14 15.87 -23.00
N HIS A 21 -16.43 15.59 -23.18
CA HIS A 21 -17.46 16.08 -22.28
C HIS A 21 -17.40 15.41 -20.89
N THR A 22 -17.00 14.14 -20.82
CA THR A 22 -16.74 13.46 -19.54
C THR A 22 -15.52 14.07 -18.84
N LEU A 23 -14.48 14.40 -19.60
CA LEU A 23 -13.28 15.08 -19.09
C LEU A 23 -13.60 16.49 -18.56
N ASP A 24 -14.41 17.26 -19.27
CA ASP A 24 -14.82 18.61 -18.84
C ASP A 24 -15.59 18.54 -17.51
N LYS A 25 -16.50 17.55 -17.36
CA LYS A 25 -17.22 17.31 -16.10
C LYS A 25 -16.29 16.94 -14.94
N GLU A 26 -15.25 16.15 -15.22
CA GLU A 26 -14.27 15.75 -14.22
C GLU A 26 -13.41 16.93 -13.75
N MET A 27 -13.00 17.80 -14.68
CA MET A 27 -12.28 19.03 -14.35
C MET A 27 -13.15 20.01 -13.55
N VAL A 28 -14.44 20.14 -13.91
CA VAL A 28 -15.40 20.95 -13.14
C VAL A 28 -15.53 20.41 -11.71
N TYR A 29 -15.60 19.08 -11.53
CA TYR A 29 -15.65 18.50 -10.19
C TYR A 29 -14.39 18.83 -9.38
N LEU A 30 -13.19 18.66 -9.96
CA LEU A 30 -11.93 18.95 -9.26
C LEU A 30 -11.77 20.43 -8.90
N SER A 31 -12.40 21.34 -9.65
CA SER A 31 -12.35 22.79 -9.38
C SER A 31 -12.87 23.17 -7.98
N LYS A 32 -13.68 22.32 -7.34
CA LYS A 32 -14.19 22.56 -5.98
C LYS A 32 -13.08 22.64 -4.93
N PHE A 33 -11.95 21.98 -5.17
CA PHE A 33 -10.78 22.02 -4.30
C PHE A 33 -9.95 23.30 -4.49
N LYS A 34 -10.29 24.16 -5.48
CA LYS A 34 -9.65 25.45 -5.77
C LYS A 34 -8.13 25.33 -6.04
N ILE A 35 -7.75 24.28 -6.76
CA ILE A 35 -6.35 23.94 -7.03
C ILE A 35 -5.92 24.52 -8.38
N ILE A 36 -4.77 25.21 -8.37
CA ILE A 36 -4.23 25.90 -9.54
C ILE A 36 -2.94 25.22 -10.05
N GLU A 37 -2.10 24.72 -9.14
CA GLU A 37 -0.81 24.09 -9.45
C GLU A 37 -0.92 22.56 -9.42
N ASN A 38 -0.01 21.87 -10.11
CA ASN A 38 0.06 20.40 -10.18
C ASN A 38 -1.27 19.71 -10.56
N SER A 39 -2.18 20.43 -11.22
CA SER A 39 -3.55 19.96 -11.53
C SER A 39 -3.57 18.69 -12.39
N ASN A 40 -2.51 18.44 -13.17
CA ASN A 40 -2.36 17.22 -13.95
C ASN A 40 -2.27 15.95 -13.07
N LEU A 41 -1.65 16.02 -11.89
CA LEU A 41 -1.56 14.89 -10.97
C LEU A 41 -2.96 14.51 -10.47
N LEU A 42 -3.74 15.47 -9.98
CA LEU A 42 -5.13 15.23 -9.54
C LEU A 42 -6.02 14.78 -10.69
N TYR A 43 -5.81 15.31 -11.88
CA TYR A 43 -6.52 14.88 -13.06
C TYR A 43 -6.22 13.42 -13.41
N ARG A 44 -4.95 12.99 -13.36
CA ARG A 44 -4.57 11.58 -13.53
C ARG A 44 -5.21 10.70 -12.46
N ALA A 45 -5.31 11.18 -11.22
CA ALA A 45 -5.89 10.47 -10.08
C ALA A 45 -7.41 10.72 -9.85
N ARG A 46 -8.11 11.40 -10.77
CA ARG A 46 -9.46 11.96 -10.54
C ARG A 46 -10.53 10.97 -10.10
N VAL A 47 -10.42 9.71 -10.54
CA VAL A 47 -11.34 8.63 -10.16
C VAL A 47 -11.19 8.33 -8.67
N TYR A 48 -9.96 8.24 -8.18
CA TYR A 48 -9.65 7.99 -6.77
C TYR A 48 -9.96 9.21 -5.91
N VAL A 49 -9.66 10.43 -6.38
CA VAL A 49 -10.05 11.67 -5.69
C VAL A 49 -11.56 11.72 -5.44
N LYS A 50 -12.38 11.40 -6.46
CA LYS A 50 -13.84 11.31 -6.32
C LYS A 50 -14.28 10.25 -5.33
N LYS A 51 -13.62 9.10 -5.34
CA LYS A 51 -13.94 7.98 -4.46
C LYS A 51 -13.65 8.33 -3.00
N ILE A 52 -12.48 8.89 -2.72
CA ILE A 52 -12.08 9.37 -1.40
C ILE A 52 -13.04 10.47 -0.92
N ASP A 53 -13.33 11.47 -1.76
CA ASP A 53 -14.25 12.56 -1.40
C ASP A 53 -15.68 12.08 -1.11
N SER A 54 -16.16 11.10 -1.87
CA SER A 54 -17.49 10.52 -1.64
C SER A 54 -17.56 9.77 -0.31
N PHE A 55 -16.45 9.16 0.12
CA PHE A 55 -16.39 8.40 1.37
C PHE A 55 -16.06 9.29 2.57
N TYR A 56 -15.27 10.33 2.35
CA TYR A 56 -14.86 11.34 3.33
C TYR A 56 -15.29 12.74 2.86
N PRO A 57 -16.55 13.16 3.13
CA PRO A 57 -17.05 14.46 2.69
C PRO A 57 -16.32 15.67 3.27
N ASP A 58 -15.51 15.46 4.31
CA ASP A 58 -14.64 16.46 4.93
C ASP A 58 -13.26 16.57 4.27
N LEU A 59 -13.02 15.83 3.17
CA LEU A 59 -11.78 15.85 2.40
C LEU A 59 -11.40 17.28 1.99
N LYS A 60 -10.18 17.66 2.37
CA LYS A 60 -9.50 18.88 1.94
C LYS A 60 -8.23 18.48 1.21
N ILE A 61 -8.00 19.10 0.06
CA ILE A 61 -6.77 18.95 -0.72
C ILE A 61 -6.11 20.32 -0.79
N LYS A 62 -4.84 20.40 -0.40
CA LYS A 62 -4.05 21.63 -0.44
C LYS A 62 -2.76 21.41 -1.21
N ASN A 63 -2.34 22.37 -2.02
CA ASN A 63 -1.01 22.37 -2.63
C ASN A 63 0.06 22.27 -1.55
N HIS A 64 1.06 21.43 -1.78
CA HIS A 64 2.24 21.33 -0.93
C HIS A 64 3.42 20.81 -1.73
N LEU A 65 4.50 21.58 -1.81
CA LEU A 65 5.70 21.23 -2.61
C LEU A 65 5.30 20.84 -4.06
N ASN A 66 5.73 19.68 -4.52
CA ASN A 66 5.43 19.16 -5.87
C ASN A 66 4.12 18.36 -5.95
N GLY A 67 3.33 18.34 -4.86
CA GLY A 67 2.13 17.53 -4.77
C GLY A 67 1.06 18.18 -3.89
N PHE A 68 0.39 17.36 -3.08
CA PHE A 68 -0.76 17.76 -2.29
C PHE A 68 -0.74 17.15 -0.91
N ILE A 69 -1.25 17.88 0.08
CA ILE A 69 -1.70 17.29 1.34
C ILE A 69 -3.18 16.97 1.21
N PHE A 70 -3.52 15.69 1.34
CA PHE A 70 -4.88 15.18 1.50
C PHE A 70 -5.18 15.09 2.99
N SER A 71 -6.14 15.89 3.46
CA SER A 71 -6.61 15.86 4.85
C SER A 71 -8.07 15.41 4.90
N PHE A 72 -8.36 14.34 5.61
CA PHE A 72 -9.71 13.81 5.82
C PHE A 72 -9.78 13.05 7.14
N SER A 73 -10.94 13.05 7.79
CA SER A 73 -11.08 12.59 9.17
C SER A 73 -10.04 13.26 10.08
N ASP A 74 -9.12 12.48 10.62
CA ASP A 74 -8.06 12.86 11.55
C ASP A 74 -6.66 12.70 10.94
N VAL A 75 -6.56 12.41 9.64
CA VAL A 75 -5.29 12.12 8.94
C VAL A 75 -4.95 13.21 7.93
N SER A 76 -3.66 13.50 7.78
CA SER A 76 -3.11 14.32 6.69
C SER A 76 -1.96 13.60 6.00
N ILE A 77 -2.05 13.39 4.68
CA ILE A 77 -1.08 12.62 3.90
C ILE A 77 -0.57 13.48 2.76
N PHE A 78 0.73 13.73 2.72
CA PHE A 78 1.41 14.32 1.58
C PHE A 78 1.66 13.26 0.50
N VAL A 79 1.15 13.55 -0.68
CA VAL A 79 1.25 12.73 -1.89
C VAL A 79 1.79 13.55 -3.06
N GLU A 80 2.62 12.93 -3.88
CA GLU A 80 3.24 13.51 -5.07
C GLU A 80 3.05 12.68 -6.34
N SER A 81 2.32 11.56 -6.28
CA SER A 81 1.97 10.76 -7.47
C SER A 81 0.49 10.34 -7.51
N PRO A 82 -0.05 10.00 -8.70
CA PRO A 82 -1.39 9.42 -8.82
C PRO A 82 -1.52 8.04 -8.16
N GLU A 83 -0.43 7.26 -8.11
CA GLU A 83 -0.38 5.94 -7.46
C GLU A 83 -0.55 6.08 -5.94
N GLU A 84 0.08 7.06 -5.31
CA GLU A 84 -0.08 7.31 -3.89
C GLU A 84 -1.54 7.67 -3.53
N ILE A 85 -2.25 8.41 -4.39
CA ILE A 85 -3.68 8.70 -4.21
C ILE A 85 -4.53 7.43 -4.41
N PHE A 86 -4.13 6.55 -5.33
CA PHE A 86 -4.77 5.25 -5.49
C PHE A 86 -4.64 4.40 -4.22
N ILE A 87 -3.43 4.32 -3.64
CA ILE A 87 -3.16 3.58 -2.40
C ILE A 87 -3.95 4.17 -1.22
N ILE A 88 -4.14 5.50 -1.15
CA ILE A 88 -5.07 6.09 -0.17
C ILE A 88 -6.48 5.51 -0.34
N SER A 89 -6.96 5.37 -1.58
CA SER A 89 -8.29 4.78 -1.83
C SER A 89 -8.35 3.31 -1.40
N GLU A 90 -7.34 2.50 -1.71
CA GLU A 90 -7.29 1.08 -1.30
C GLU A 90 -7.32 0.94 0.22
N VAL A 91 -6.45 1.67 0.91
CA VAL A 91 -6.30 1.54 2.36
C VAL A 91 -7.46 2.18 3.12
N PHE A 92 -7.87 3.40 2.77
CA PHE A 92 -8.85 4.17 3.55
C PHE A 92 -10.28 4.08 3.03
N VAL A 93 -10.52 3.61 1.81
CA VAL A 93 -11.89 3.45 1.25
C VAL A 93 -12.24 1.98 1.06
N GLU A 94 -11.33 1.15 0.55
CA GLU A 94 -11.58 -0.29 0.37
C GLU A 94 -11.25 -1.13 1.60
N TYR A 95 -10.51 -0.56 2.57
CA TYR A 95 -10.17 -1.22 3.82
C TYR A 95 -9.39 -2.53 3.61
N ASP A 96 -8.49 -2.56 2.63
CA ASP A 96 -7.78 -3.79 2.21
C ASP A 96 -6.97 -4.45 3.35
N TYR A 97 -6.50 -3.66 4.33
CA TYR A 97 -5.78 -4.13 5.51
C TYR A 97 -6.58 -3.98 6.82
N ASN A 98 -7.91 -3.90 6.75
CA ASN A 98 -8.73 -3.77 7.95
C ASN A 98 -8.90 -5.10 8.69
N PHE A 99 -8.88 -5.03 10.02
CA PHE A 99 -9.17 -6.16 10.90
C PHE A 99 -9.75 -5.66 12.21
N ILE A 100 -10.25 -6.56 13.05
CA ILE A 100 -10.73 -6.25 14.40
C ILE A 100 -10.05 -7.22 15.36
N SER A 101 -9.62 -6.73 16.52
CA SER A 101 -9.09 -7.54 17.60
C SER A 101 -9.74 -7.16 18.93
N THR A 102 -10.04 -8.15 19.76
CA THR A 102 -10.47 -7.97 21.16
C THR A 102 -9.29 -7.67 22.08
N GLU A 103 -8.07 -7.91 21.61
CA GLU A 103 -6.83 -7.74 22.37
C GLU A 103 -5.96 -6.66 21.73
N LYS A 104 -5.11 -6.03 22.54
CA LYS A 104 -4.06 -5.13 22.02
C LYS A 104 -3.11 -5.91 21.12
N CYS A 105 -2.63 -5.28 20.06
CA CYS A 105 -1.70 -5.91 19.12
C CYS A 105 -0.58 -4.97 18.71
N ILE A 106 0.53 -5.58 18.29
CA ILE A 106 1.63 -4.93 17.58
C ILE A 106 1.45 -5.19 16.09
N VAL A 107 1.59 -4.14 15.29
CA VAL A 107 1.61 -4.27 13.83
C VAL A 107 3.05 -4.16 13.32
N ILE A 108 3.42 -5.08 12.45
CA ILE A 108 4.66 -5.05 11.67
C ILE A 108 4.24 -4.76 10.22
N ASP A 109 4.57 -3.58 9.73
CA ASP A 109 4.22 -3.08 8.39
C ASP A 109 5.42 -3.22 7.45
N ILE A 110 5.46 -4.31 6.69
CA ILE A 110 6.52 -4.63 5.73
C ILE A 110 6.14 -4.07 4.37
N GLY A 111 6.99 -3.17 3.85
CA GLY A 111 6.68 -2.35 2.67
C GLY A 111 5.75 -1.19 3.04
N ALA A 112 6.19 -0.37 3.99
CA ALA A 112 5.40 0.73 4.51
C ALA A 112 5.17 1.85 3.49
N ASN A 113 5.96 1.89 2.40
CA ASN A 113 5.89 2.92 1.37
C ASN A 113 5.95 4.32 2.03
N ILE A 114 5.11 5.26 1.62
CA ILE A 114 5.00 6.60 2.21
C ILE A 114 4.17 6.64 3.51
N GLY A 115 3.96 5.50 4.17
CA GLY A 115 3.34 5.38 5.50
C GLY A 115 1.81 5.38 5.52
N ILE A 116 1.12 5.20 4.39
CA ILE A 116 -0.35 5.23 4.32
C ILE A 116 -0.98 4.13 5.20
N SER A 117 -0.54 2.88 5.06
CA SER A 117 -1.01 1.74 5.88
C SER A 117 -0.69 1.93 7.36
N SER A 118 0.52 2.39 7.68
CA SER A 118 0.93 2.70 9.06
C SER A 118 0.03 3.76 9.72
N LEU A 119 -0.36 4.81 8.98
CA LEU A 119 -1.32 5.81 9.47
C LEU A 119 -2.73 5.24 9.62
N PHE A 120 -3.15 4.33 8.73
CA PHE A 120 -4.41 3.62 8.87
C PHE A 120 -4.43 2.77 10.16
N PHE A 121 -3.41 1.95 10.39
CA PHE A 121 -3.30 1.14 11.62
C PHE A 121 -3.24 1.99 12.88
N SER A 122 -2.60 3.17 12.82
CA SER A 122 -2.50 4.10 13.96
C SER A 122 -3.89 4.51 14.51
N ARG A 123 -4.91 4.53 13.65
CA ARG A 123 -6.29 4.88 14.03
C ARG A 123 -7.06 3.74 14.69
N LEU A 124 -6.59 2.49 14.56
CA LEU A 124 -7.27 1.34 15.12
C LEU A 124 -7.07 1.30 16.64
N PRO A 125 -8.13 1.27 17.47
CA PRO A 125 -8.01 1.44 18.92
C PRO A 125 -7.28 0.28 19.61
N PHE A 126 -7.28 -0.91 19.01
CA PHE A 126 -6.58 -2.10 19.52
C PHE A 126 -5.12 -2.20 19.05
N VAL A 127 -4.69 -1.38 18.08
CA VAL A 127 -3.26 -1.29 17.74
C VAL A 127 -2.55 -0.48 18.83
N ASP A 128 -1.52 -1.07 19.43
CA ASP A 128 -0.70 -0.45 20.47
C ASP A 128 0.52 0.25 19.86
N LYS A 129 1.31 -0.49 19.09
CA LYS A 129 2.53 -0.02 18.43
C LYS A 129 2.63 -0.56 17.01
N ILE A 130 3.35 0.19 16.18
CA ILE A 130 3.61 -0.16 14.78
C ILE A 130 5.12 -0.08 14.52
N TYR A 131 5.65 -1.11 13.86
CA TYR A 131 7.03 -1.17 13.37
C TYR A 131 6.99 -1.24 11.84
N SER A 132 7.50 -0.22 11.17
CA SER A 132 7.34 -0.02 9.74
C SER A 132 8.69 -0.11 9.02
N PHE A 133 8.71 -0.72 7.83
CA PHE A 133 9.93 -1.00 7.07
C PHE A 133 9.79 -0.51 5.63
N GLU A 134 10.67 0.41 5.21
CA GLU A 134 10.75 0.94 3.84
C GLU A 134 12.21 1.03 3.38
N PRO A 135 12.65 0.19 2.41
CA PRO A 135 14.04 0.14 1.97
C PRO A 135 14.50 1.38 1.21
N VAL A 136 13.63 2.01 0.42
CA VAL A 136 14.03 3.12 -0.47
C VAL A 136 14.09 4.41 0.33
N SER A 137 15.29 5.01 0.40
CA SER A 137 15.52 6.19 1.26
C SER A 137 14.61 7.38 0.92
N GLU A 138 14.35 7.65 -0.35
CA GLU A 138 13.43 8.73 -0.76
C GLU A 138 12.00 8.48 -0.25
N THR A 139 11.46 7.28 -0.49
CA THR A 139 10.13 6.85 0.00
C THR A 139 10.05 6.89 1.52
N TYR A 140 11.09 6.40 2.20
CA TYR A 140 11.23 6.44 3.66
C TYR A 140 11.16 7.86 4.22
N GLN A 141 11.85 8.84 3.59
CA GLN A 141 11.80 10.23 4.05
C GLN A 141 10.40 10.83 3.89
N GLN A 142 9.70 10.50 2.80
CA GLN A 142 8.30 10.93 2.65
C GLN A 142 7.39 10.26 3.70
N ALA A 143 7.59 8.97 4.01
CA ALA A 143 6.89 8.30 5.10
C ALA A 143 7.11 9.00 6.43
N LYS A 144 8.35 9.35 6.76
CA LYS A 144 8.71 10.09 7.97
C LYS A 144 7.99 11.45 8.04
N ASN A 145 7.93 12.18 6.92
CA ASN A 145 7.19 13.43 6.83
C ASN A 145 5.67 13.21 7.01
N ASN A 146 5.11 12.18 6.40
CA ASN A 146 3.70 11.85 6.59
C ASN A 146 3.38 11.49 8.05
N LEU A 147 4.24 10.72 8.72
CA LEU A 147 4.07 10.41 10.14
C LEU A 147 4.12 11.67 11.01
N SER A 148 5.01 12.63 10.71
CA SER A 148 5.09 13.90 11.48
C SER A 148 3.91 14.85 11.24
N LEU A 149 3.20 14.74 10.11
CA LEU A 149 1.93 15.45 9.91
C LEU A 149 0.79 14.93 10.81
N ASN A 150 0.99 13.79 11.49
CA ASN A 150 -0.05 13.06 12.21
C ASN A 150 0.32 12.70 13.66
N GLU A 151 1.17 13.50 14.32
CA GLU A 151 1.68 13.23 15.68
C GLU A 151 0.61 12.84 16.72
N LYS A 152 -0.61 13.38 16.60
CA LYS A 152 -1.70 13.11 17.55
C LYS A 152 -2.24 11.67 17.50
N ILE A 153 -2.17 11.04 16.33
CA ILE A 153 -2.72 9.69 16.12
C ILE A 153 -1.61 8.65 15.90
N ASN A 154 -0.41 9.10 15.52
CA ASN A 154 0.69 8.24 15.12
C ASN A 154 1.10 7.25 16.22
N LYS A 155 1.04 5.95 15.91
CA LYS A 155 1.49 4.85 16.79
C LYS A 155 2.73 4.12 16.26
N VAL A 156 3.41 4.68 15.26
CA VAL A 156 4.66 4.13 14.73
C VAL A 156 5.77 4.37 15.75
N GLU A 157 6.18 3.30 16.41
CA GLU A 157 7.28 3.28 17.36
C GLU A 157 8.62 3.39 16.62
N GLN A 158 8.75 2.67 15.49
CA GLN A 158 9.95 2.68 14.66
C GLN A 158 9.59 2.66 13.19
N LEU A 159 10.14 3.63 12.45
CA LEU A 159 10.20 3.60 10.99
C LEU A 159 11.65 3.31 10.58
N ASN A 160 11.87 2.17 9.94
CA ASN A 160 13.18 1.61 9.60
C ASN A 160 13.49 1.78 8.10
N ASN A 161 14.66 2.32 7.76
CA ASN A 161 15.10 2.49 6.37
C ASN A 161 15.87 1.27 5.86
N PHE A 162 15.22 0.11 5.90
CA PHE A 162 15.70 -1.14 5.31
C PHE A 162 14.50 -2.03 5.00
N GLY A 163 14.65 -2.91 4.02
CA GLY A 163 13.67 -3.94 3.69
C GLY A 163 13.89 -5.20 4.51
N LEU A 164 12.88 -6.07 4.54
CA LEU A 164 13.00 -7.38 5.17
C LEU A 164 13.07 -8.47 4.09
N GLY A 165 13.89 -9.49 4.34
CA GLY A 165 14.11 -10.60 3.44
C GLY A 165 14.61 -11.83 4.19
N LYS A 166 15.16 -12.79 3.44
CA LYS A 166 15.62 -14.06 4.03
C LYS A 166 16.99 -14.02 4.73
N ASN A 167 17.75 -12.96 4.54
CA ASN A 167 19.09 -12.77 5.09
C ASN A 167 19.53 -11.29 4.97
N ASN A 168 20.55 -10.93 5.74
CA ASN A 168 21.18 -9.61 5.68
C ASN A 168 21.97 -9.44 4.37
N ARG A 169 21.67 -8.39 3.58
CA ARG A 169 22.38 -8.09 2.31
C ARG A 169 22.19 -6.63 1.87
N SER A 170 23.00 -6.19 0.91
CA SER A 170 22.67 -5.07 0.03
C SER A 170 21.99 -5.60 -1.23
N GLU A 171 21.06 -4.84 -1.78
CA GLU A 171 20.37 -5.18 -3.03
C GLU A 171 20.15 -3.92 -3.87
N ILE A 172 20.10 -4.07 -5.20
CA ILE A 172 19.81 -2.96 -6.11
C ILE A 172 18.35 -3.06 -6.55
N PHE A 173 17.58 -2.03 -6.25
CA PHE A 173 16.21 -1.88 -6.72
C PHE A 173 16.14 -0.92 -7.90
N ILE A 174 15.18 -1.17 -8.78
CA ILE A 174 14.77 -0.23 -9.82
C ILE A 174 13.67 0.63 -9.22
N PHE A 175 13.89 1.94 -9.21
CA PHE A 175 13.01 2.90 -8.57
C PHE A 175 12.51 3.94 -9.56
N ASN A 176 11.21 4.24 -9.49
CA ASN A 176 10.60 5.39 -10.15
C ASN A 176 9.75 6.14 -9.12
N LYS A 177 10.03 7.44 -8.96
CA LYS A 177 9.35 8.34 -8.03
C LYS A 177 7.82 8.41 -8.25
N GLU A 178 7.34 8.19 -9.47
CA GLU A 178 5.91 8.19 -9.80
C GLU A 178 5.21 6.85 -9.48
N MET A 179 5.97 5.78 -9.21
CA MET A 179 5.49 4.40 -9.05
C MET A 179 6.14 3.72 -7.82
N LYS A 180 6.24 4.43 -6.70
CA LYS A 180 6.94 3.96 -5.49
C LYS A 180 6.35 2.66 -4.95
N GLY A 181 5.02 2.51 -5.03
CA GLY A 181 4.32 1.30 -4.61
C GLY A 181 4.75 0.06 -5.35
N ASN A 182 5.26 0.18 -6.57
CA ASN A 182 5.75 -0.94 -7.38
C ASN A 182 7.24 -1.25 -7.18
N THR A 183 7.90 -0.66 -6.18
CA THR A 183 9.35 -0.83 -5.97
C THR A 183 9.66 -2.02 -5.08
N GLY A 184 10.35 -3.02 -5.64
CA GLY A 184 10.84 -4.19 -4.92
C GLY A 184 11.71 -5.09 -5.78
N VAL A 185 11.90 -6.33 -5.33
CA VAL A 185 12.78 -7.32 -5.97
C VAL A 185 12.34 -7.73 -7.38
N ARG A 186 11.09 -7.44 -7.75
CA ARG A 186 10.56 -7.69 -9.11
C ARG A 186 11.28 -6.89 -10.18
N GLY A 187 11.75 -5.67 -9.86
CA GLY A 187 12.37 -4.78 -10.84
C GLY A 187 11.56 -4.66 -12.14
N LEU A 188 12.20 -4.76 -13.30
CA LEU A 188 11.55 -4.65 -14.63
C LEU A 188 10.46 -5.70 -14.91
N LEU A 189 10.33 -6.75 -14.09
CA LEU A 189 9.24 -7.71 -14.22
C LEU A 189 7.89 -7.13 -13.78
N SER A 190 7.88 -6.05 -12.99
CA SER A 190 6.63 -5.35 -12.67
C SER A 190 6.03 -4.74 -13.94
N PRO A 191 4.75 -5.04 -14.27
CA PRO A 191 4.06 -4.47 -15.43
C PRO A 191 4.08 -2.94 -15.47
N SER A 192 4.11 -2.31 -14.29
CA SER A 192 4.18 -0.87 -14.10
C SER A 192 5.45 -0.25 -14.70
N TYR A 193 6.58 -0.95 -14.60
CA TYR A 193 7.86 -0.51 -15.19
C TYR A 193 7.94 -0.83 -16.68
N ALA A 194 7.41 -1.98 -17.11
CA ALA A 194 7.35 -2.34 -18.54
C ALA A 194 6.58 -1.29 -19.38
N ALA A 195 5.60 -0.61 -18.79
CA ALA A 195 4.80 0.41 -19.47
C ALA A 195 5.45 1.81 -19.53
N ASN A 196 6.50 2.10 -18.74
CA ASN A 196 7.07 3.44 -18.59
C ASN A 196 8.61 3.43 -18.70
N SER A 197 9.17 3.06 -19.84
CA SER A 197 10.63 2.85 -20.08
C SER A 197 11.57 4.02 -19.76
N ASN A 198 11.05 5.20 -19.42
CA ASN A 198 11.84 6.42 -19.23
C ASN A 198 11.61 6.93 -17.80
N ASN A 199 12.70 7.15 -17.05
CA ASN A 199 12.76 7.70 -15.68
C ASN A 199 12.87 6.69 -14.52
N PHE A 200 13.56 5.56 -14.71
CA PHE A 200 14.01 4.75 -13.57
C PHE A 200 15.44 5.08 -13.18
N ILE A 201 15.75 4.92 -11.91
CA ILE A 201 17.11 4.89 -11.38
C ILE A 201 17.35 3.58 -10.64
N GLU A 202 18.61 3.18 -10.55
CA GLU A 202 19.04 2.13 -9.64
C GLU A 202 19.32 2.74 -8.27
N VAL A 203 18.78 2.13 -7.23
CA VAL A 203 19.03 2.52 -5.84
C VAL A 203 19.53 1.32 -5.05
N GLU A 204 20.62 1.48 -4.31
CA GLU A 204 21.08 0.47 -3.36
C GLU A 204 20.24 0.56 -2.08
N VAL A 205 19.76 -0.59 -1.63
CA VAL A 205 18.96 -0.73 -0.41
C VAL A 205 19.57 -1.79 0.51
N SER A 206 19.36 -1.62 1.82
CA SER A 206 19.71 -2.64 2.81
C SER A 206 18.52 -3.56 3.05
N ILE A 207 18.76 -4.87 3.06
CA ILE A 207 17.79 -5.89 3.45
C ILE A 207 18.28 -6.56 4.74
N ARG A 208 17.35 -6.79 5.67
CA ARG A 208 17.59 -7.46 6.95
C ARG A 208 16.83 -8.77 7.07
N ASP A 209 17.36 -9.69 7.87
CA ASP A 209 16.72 -10.97 8.14
C ASP A 209 15.38 -10.79 8.87
N THR A 210 14.31 -11.29 8.26
CA THR A 210 12.95 -11.10 8.78
C THR A 210 12.76 -11.82 10.12
N SER A 211 13.27 -13.05 10.25
CA SER A 211 13.12 -13.85 11.47
C SER A 211 13.83 -13.21 12.66
N GLU A 212 15.01 -12.61 12.45
CA GLU A 212 15.73 -11.86 13.48
C GLU A 212 14.91 -10.65 13.95
N ILE A 213 14.40 -9.84 13.01
CA ILE A 213 13.66 -8.62 13.31
C ILE A 213 12.32 -8.91 14.00
N ILE A 214 11.53 -9.87 13.52
CA ILE A 214 10.26 -10.23 14.17
C ILE A 214 10.51 -10.80 15.58
N THR A 215 11.55 -11.62 15.75
CA THR A 215 11.92 -12.15 17.06
C THR A 215 12.33 -11.04 18.02
N GLN A 216 13.13 -10.07 17.55
CA GLN A 216 13.51 -8.91 18.34
C GLN A 216 12.28 -8.11 18.78
N ILE A 217 11.39 -7.73 17.86
CA ILE A 217 10.18 -6.96 18.17
C ILE A 217 9.31 -7.70 19.18
N LYS A 218 9.14 -9.01 19.03
CA LYS A 218 8.39 -9.84 19.98
C LYS A 218 9.01 -9.79 21.38
N ASN A 219 10.33 -9.93 21.48
CA ASN A 219 11.03 -9.96 22.77
C ASN A 219 11.05 -8.60 23.48
N GLU A 220 11.02 -7.50 22.72
CA GLU A 220 11.00 -6.13 23.26
C GLU A 220 9.64 -5.69 23.80
N ASN A 221 8.57 -6.44 23.50
CA ASN A 221 7.22 -6.04 23.86
C ASN A 221 6.50 -7.07 24.73
N LYS A 222 5.61 -6.57 25.59
CA LYS A 222 4.76 -7.39 26.48
C LYS A 222 3.45 -7.84 25.82
N VAL A 223 3.08 -7.19 24.71
CA VAL A 223 1.87 -7.53 23.96
C VAL A 223 2.15 -8.79 23.17
N GLU A 224 1.32 -9.82 23.39
CA GLU A 224 1.54 -11.13 22.78
C GLU A 224 1.13 -11.17 21.31
N LYS A 225 0.09 -10.41 20.94
CA LYS A 225 -0.51 -10.49 19.62
C LYS A 225 0.27 -9.69 18.56
N ILE A 226 0.78 -10.40 17.57
CA ILE A 226 1.54 -9.83 16.44
C ILE A 226 0.72 -9.95 15.16
N VAL A 227 0.59 -8.82 14.47
CA VAL A 227 -0.06 -8.68 13.18
C VAL A 227 0.98 -8.24 12.17
N VAL A 228 1.10 -8.95 11.05
CA VAL A 228 2.01 -8.59 9.95
C VAL A 228 1.20 -8.17 8.74
N LYS A 229 1.40 -6.93 8.28
CA LYS A 229 1.07 -6.52 6.92
C LYS A 229 2.30 -6.73 6.05
N MET A 230 2.12 -7.35 4.89
CA MET A 230 3.21 -7.65 3.95
C MET A 230 2.77 -7.35 2.53
N ASP A 231 3.37 -6.33 1.95
CA ASP A 231 3.22 -5.96 0.55
C ASP A 231 4.56 -5.32 0.20
N CYS A 232 5.45 -6.12 -0.36
CA CYS A 232 6.87 -5.78 -0.52
C CYS A 232 7.39 -6.12 -1.91
N GLU A 233 6.46 -6.18 -2.88
CA GLU A 233 6.76 -6.24 -4.30
C GLU A 233 7.72 -7.38 -4.66
N GLY A 234 7.38 -8.60 -4.22
CA GLY A 234 7.99 -9.87 -4.64
C GLY A 234 8.85 -10.57 -3.57
N ALA A 235 9.22 -9.89 -2.49
CA ALA A 235 10.02 -10.49 -1.43
C ALA A 235 9.20 -11.42 -0.50
N GLU A 236 7.87 -11.45 -0.66
CA GLU A 236 6.96 -12.21 0.21
C GLU A 236 7.39 -13.68 0.30
N TYR A 237 7.76 -14.28 -0.83
CA TYR A 237 8.12 -15.70 -0.90
C TYR A 237 9.40 -16.04 -0.13
N GLU A 238 10.43 -15.20 -0.21
CA GLU A 238 11.67 -15.47 0.52
C GLU A 238 11.53 -15.16 2.01
N ILE A 239 10.69 -14.18 2.35
CA ILE A 239 10.30 -13.92 3.74
C ILE A 239 9.58 -15.15 4.30
N PHE A 240 8.59 -15.70 3.59
CA PHE A 240 7.88 -16.91 4.03
C PHE A 240 8.80 -18.13 4.13
N GLU A 241 9.77 -18.28 3.22
CA GLU A 241 10.80 -19.32 3.32
C GLU A 241 11.60 -19.18 4.63
N ASN A 242 12.05 -17.97 4.94
CA ASN A 242 12.81 -17.65 6.15
C ASN A 242 11.99 -17.87 7.43
N LEU A 243 10.75 -17.37 7.49
CA LEU A 243 9.86 -17.54 8.64
C LEU A 243 9.49 -19.00 8.89
N THR A 244 9.29 -19.78 7.83
CA THR A 244 8.98 -21.21 7.93
C THR A 244 10.19 -21.98 8.47
N LYS A 245 11.40 -21.74 7.92
CA LYS A 245 12.62 -22.44 8.33
C LYS A 245 13.06 -22.10 9.76
N SER A 246 12.90 -20.85 10.17
CA SER A 246 13.25 -20.38 11.53
C SER A 246 12.21 -20.76 12.59
N GLY A 247 10.99 -21.13 12.18
CA GLY A 247 9.86 -21.35 13.08
C GLY A 247 9.19 -20.05 13.57
N VAL A 248 9.72 -18.88 13.22
CA VAL A 248 9.20 -17.56 13.61
C VAL A 248 7.83 -17.28 12.99
N LEU A 249 7.44 -18.01 11.93
CA LEU A 249 6.06 -17.98 11.42
C LEU A 249 5.02 -18.24 12.53
N ASN A 250 5.38 -19.05 13.54
CA ASN A 250 4.48 -19.33 14.66
C ASN A 250 4.32 -18.19 15.66
N ASN A 251 5.18 -17.18 15.60
CA ASN A 251 5.14 -16.00 16.47
C ASN A 251 4.14 -14.93 16.02
N VAL A 252 3.56 -15.10 14.82
CA VAL A 252 2.58 -14.17 14.25
C VAL A 252 1.19 -14.76 14.40
N ASP A 253 0.20 -13.90 14.67
CA ASP A 253 -1.19 -14.29 14.89
C ASP A 253 -2.08 -13.95 13.70
N ILE A 254 -1.77 -12.86 13.00
CA ILE A 254 -2.50 -12.41 11.82
C ILE A 254 -1.51 -11.99 10.73
N PHE A 255 -1.76 -12.44 9.51
CA PHE A 255 -1.10 -11.96 8.30
C PHE A 255 -2.12 -11.30 7.36
N MET A 256 -1.74 -10.16 6.78
CA MET A 256 -2.42 -9.50 5.68
C MET A 256 -1.40 -9.29 4.57
N ILE A 257 -1.48 -10.10 3.53
CA ILE A 257 -0.40 -10.25 2.54
C ILE A 257 -0.94 -9.88 1.17
N GLU A 258 -0.25 -8.98 0.48
CA GLU A 258 -0.39 -8.81 -0.96
C GLU A 258 0.80 -9.53 -1.62
N TRP A 259 0.51 -10.58 -2.38
CA TRP A 259 1.54 -11.36 -3.06
C TRP A 259 1.65 -10.97 -4.53
N HIS A 260 2.84 -11.19 -5.09
CA HIS A 260 3.18 -10.76 -6.45
C HIS A 260 3.79 -11.88 -7.30
N ASP A 261 3.31 -12.04 -8.54
CA ASP A 261 3.80 -12.94 -9.60
C ASP A 261 3.67 -14.45 -9.38
N LYS A 262 4.16 -15.02 -8.27
CA LYS A 262 4.27 -16.51 -8.14
C LYS A 262 3.00 -17.19 -7.64
N GLY A 263 1.90 -16.45 -7.46
CA GLY A 263 0.63 -16.97 -6.95
C GLY A 263 0.62 -17.14 -5.44
N SER A 264 -0.54 -17.55 -4.91
CA SER A 264 -0.78 -17.69 -3.47
C SER A 264 -0.33 -19.03 -2.87
N SER A 265 -0.27 -20.10 -3.68
CA SER A 265 -0.19 -21.48 -3.18
C SER A 265 0.95 -21.74 -2.20
N VAL A 266 2.15 -21.24 -2.49
CA VAL A 266 3.33 -21.46 -1.62
C VAL A 266 3.15 -20.80 -0.24
N ILE A 267 2.56 -19.61 -0.21
CA ILE A 267 2.30 -18.86 1.01
C ILE A 267 1.16 -19.52 1.80
N GLU A 268 0.06 -19.88 1.12
CA GLU A 268 -1.07 -20.58 1.72
C GLU A 268 -0.68 -21.94 2.32
N GLU A 269 0.20 -22.70 1.66
CA GLU A 269 0.72 -23.96 2.19
C GLU A 269 1.55 -23.77 3.46
N ALA A 270 2.41 -22.75 3.50
CA ALA A 270 3.20 -22.43 4.68
C ALA A 270 2.30 -22.02 5.86
N LEU A 271 1.33 -21.14 5.61
CA LEU A 271 0.34 -20.71 6.60
C LEU A 271 -0.50 -21.89 7.12
N LYS A 272 -0.99 -22.75 6.23
CA LYS A 272 -1.76 -23.94 6.62
C LYS A 272 -0.95 -24.89 7.49
N LYS A 273 0.33 -25.13 7.17
CA LYS A 273 1.24 -25.97 7.99
C LYS A 273 1.48 -25.38 9.38
N ALA A 274 1.38 -24.06 9.52
CA ALA A 274 1.47 -23.34 10.79
C ALA A 274 0.10 -23.12 11.46
N ASN A 275 -0.94 -23.85 11.03
CA ASN A 275 -2.30 -23.84 11.59
C ASN A 275 -3.06 -22.51 11.48
N PHE A 276 -2.78 -21.71 10.44
CA PHE A 276 -3.60 -20.54 10.11
C PHE A 276 -4.83 -20.94 9.28
N ASN A 277 -5.95 -20.26 9.54
CA ASN A 277 -7.08 -20.19 8.60
C ASN A 277 -6.81 -19.05 7.61
N CYS A 278 -7.13 -19.23 6.34
CA CYS A 278 -6.81 -18.27 5.28
C CYS A 278 -8.05 -17.93 4.43
N PHE A 279 -8.21 -16.64 4.11
CA PHE A 279 -9.04 -16.14 3.02
C PHE A 279 -8.13 -15.57 1.94
N SER A 280 -8.38 -15.92 0.68
CA SER A 280 -7.54 -15.53 -0.44
C SER A 280 -8.39 -15.02 -1.60
N ARG A 281 -7.94 -13.96 -2.27
CA ARG A 281 -8.57 -13.42 -3.48
C ARG A 281 -7.51 -12.94 -4.46
N ASN A 282 -7.77 -13.12 -5.76
CA ASN A 282 -6.95 -12.50 -6.79
C ASN A 282 -7.38 -11.05 -7.01
N LEU A 283 -6.40 -10.14 -7.11
CA LEU A 283 -6.61 -8.76 -7.53
C LEU A 283 -6.41 -8.62 -9.04
N GLY A 284 -5.52 -9.44 -9.61
CA GLY A 284 -5.24 -9.50 -11.03
C GLY A 284 -4.56 -10.82 -11.42
N PRO A 285 -4.00 -10.91 -12.64
CA PRO A 285 -3.30 -12.12 -13.08
C PRO A 285 -2.01 -12.38 -12.29
N ASN A 286 -1.38 -11.32 -11.77
CA ASN A 286 -0.06 -11.38 -11.15
C ASN A 286 -0.05 -10.85 -9.71
N SER A 287 -1.21 -10.64 -9.09
CA SER A 287 -1.28 -10.25 -7.68
C SER A 287 -2.58 -10.68 -7.02
N GLY A 288 -2.53 -10.80 -5.69
CA GLY A 288 -3.69 -11.15 -4.88
C GLY A 288 -3.44 -10.91 -3.40
N MET A 289 -4.51 -11.02 -2.63
CA MET A 289 -4.52 -10.78 -1.19
C MET A 289 -4.76 -12.09 -0.44
N ILE A 290 -4.02 -12.30 0.65
CA ILE A 290 -4.24 -13.37 1.63
C ILE A 290 -4.41 -12.73 3.01
N HIS A 291 -5.53 -13.01 3.65
CA HIS A 291 -5.76 -12.71 5.06
C HIS A 291 -5.74 -14.02 5.83
N ALA A 292 -4.82 -14.15 6.78
CA ALA A 292 -4.65 -15.36 7.56
C ALA A 292 -4.63 -15.08 9.05
N TYR A 293 -5.26 -15.94 9.85
CA TYR A 293 -5.32 -15.78 11.31
C TYR A 293 -5.28 -17.12 12.05
N LYS A 294 -4.75 -17.10 13.27
CA LYS A 294 -4.84 -18.20 14.23
C LYS A 294 -6.06 -18.05 15.15
N ASN A 295 -6.61 -19.19 15.58
CA ASN A 295 -7.64 -19.27 16.61
C ASN A 295 -7.02 -19.23 18.00
#